data_AF-A0A2V8EC50-F1
#
_entry.id   AF-A0A2V8EC50-F1
#
_cell.length_a   1.000
_cell.length_b   1.000
_cell.length_c   1.000
_cell.angle_alpha   90.00
_cell.angle_beta   90.00
_cell.angle_gamma   90.00
#
_symmetry.space_group_name_H-M   'P 1'
#
loop_
_entity.id
_entity.type
_entity.pdbx_description
1 polymer ?
#
loop_
_entity_poly.entity_id
_entity_poly.type
_entity_poly.pdbx_seq_one_letter_code
_entity_poly.pdbx_strand_id
1 'polypeptide(L)'
;MRSFFGNSGTEAIEGCLKLARYVTERPNIIAFLGAFHGRTMGALALTASKTAQRRRFGPFMPGVFHAPFADCYRCRLGLTPETCGAECLEFIEDQLFLHLVAPDEVAAVIVEPIQGEGGYLVAPDQFLQRLRELTSTHGILLVDDEV
;
A
#
# COMPACT_ATOMS: atom_id res chain seq x y z
N MET A 1 4.89 3.72 23.66
CA MET A 1 4.99 4.31 22.31
C MET A 1 6.45 4.62 22.03
N ARG A 2 6.97 4.26 20.85
CA ARG A 2 8.31 4.66 20.38
C ARG A 2 8.12 5.57 19.18
N SER A 3 9.01 6.55 19.01
CA SER A 3 8.90 7.53 17.93
C SER A 3 10.25 7.75 17.26
N PHE A 4 10.21 7.98 15.95
CA PHE A 4 11.33 8.43 15.12
C PHE A 4 10.91 9.75 14.48
N PHE A 5 11.81 10.73 14.45
CA PHE A 5 11.53 12.06 13.90
C PHE A 5 12.26 12.26 12.58
N GLY A 6 11.57 12.92 11.65
CA GLY A 6 12.10 13.41 10.40
C GLY A 6 11.49 14.78 10.08
N ASN A 7 11.84 15.33 8.93
CA ASN A 7 11.40 16.65 8.48
C ASN A 7 10.14 16.61 7.61
N SER A 8 9.71 15.42 7.18
CA SER A 8 8.56 15.24 6.29
C SER A 8 7.97 13.83 6.39
N GLY A 9 6.72 13.68 5.96
CA GLY A 9 6.10 12.34 5.78
C GLY A 9 6.88 11.45 4.82
N THR A 10 7.52 12.03 3.81
CA THR A 10 8.41 11.31 2.90
C THR A 10 9.60 10.66 3.62
N GLU A 11 10.25 11.36 4.56
CA GLU A 11 11.33 10.77 5.37
C GLU A 11 10.80 9.69 6.32
N ALA A 12 9.58 9.86 6.86
CA ALA A 12 8.94 8.84 7.68
C ALA A 12 8.70 7.55 6.89
N ILE A 13 8.25 7.65 5.63
CA ILE A 13 8.09 6.50 4.73
C ILE A 13 9.41 5.83 4.39
N GLU A 14 10.49 6.59 4.12
CA GLU A 14 11.83 5.99 3.91
C GLU A 14 12.33 5.25 5.16
N GLY A 15 12.07 5.81 6.36
CA GLY A 15 12.35 5.14 7.63
C GLY A 15 11.53 3.87 7.81
N CYS A 16 10.24 3.91 7.48
CA CYS A 16 9.32 2.78 7.51
C CYS A 16 9.77 1.65 6.58
N LEU A 17 10.14 1.96 5.33
CA LEU A 17 10.67 1.00 4.37
C LEU A 17 11.89 0.25 4.92
N LYS A 18 12.83 0.98 5.52
CA LYS A 18 14.02 0.38 6.13
C LYS A 18 13.68 -0.47 7.34
N LEU A 19 12.82 0.03 8.23
CA LEU A 19 12.43 -0.69 9.43
C LEU A 19 11.69 -1.99 9.08
N ALA A 20 10.70 -1.92 8.19
CA ALA A 20 9.92 -3.08 7.76
C ALA A 20 10.81 -4.17 7.16
N ARG A 21 11.69 -3.81 6.22
CA ARG A 21 12.65 -4.76 5.63
C ARG A 21 13.63 -5.32 6.67
N TYR A 22 14.13 -4.48 7.57
CA TYR A 22 15.10 -4.90 8.58
C TYR A 22 14.51 -5.90 9.59
N VAL A 23 13.30 -5.66 10.08
CA VAL A 23 12.70 -6.51 11.12
C VAL A 23 12.08 -7.80 10.58
N THR A 24 11.61 -7.77 9.34
CA THR A 24 11.01 -8.95 8.69
C THR A 24 12.02 -9.77 7.89
N GLU A 25 13.15 -9.17 7.53
CA GLU A 25 14.13 -9.71 6.57
C GLU A 25 13.55 -9.97 5.17
N ARG A 26 12.43 -9.31 4.84
CA ARG A 26 11.71 -9.46 3.57
C ARG A 26 11.93 -8.25 2.67
N PRO A 27 12.13 -8.42 1.35
CA PRO A 27 12.47 -7.30 0.47
C PRO A 27 11.25 -6.53 -0.05
N ASN A 28 10.08 -7.16 -0.15
CA ASN A 28 8.97 -6.61 -0.95
C ASN A 28 7.97 -5.79 -0.14
N ILE A 29 7.33 -4.82 -0.80
CA ILE A 29 6.33 -3.92 -0.23
C ILE A 29 5.14 -3.86 -1.17
N ILE A 30 3.93 -3.84 -0.61
CA ILE A 30 2.70 -3.59 -1.36
C ILE A 30 2.17 -2.21 -1.00
N ALA A 31 1.84 -1.42 -2.01
CA ALA A 31 1.14 -0.15 -1.89
C ALA A 31 -0.11 -0.17 -2.79
N PHE A 32 -0.89 0.90 -2.80
CA PHE A 32 -2.14 0.96 -3.57
C PHE A 32 -2.06 1.92 -4.75
N LEU A 33 -2.76 1.59 -5.84
CA LEU A 33 -3.05 2.55 -6.90
C LEU A 33 -3.85 3.72 -6.31
N GLY A 34 -3.58 4.95 -6.76
CA GLY A 34 -4.14 6.16 -6.17
C GLY A 34 -3.32 6.75 -5.02
N ALA A 35 -2.38 6.00 -4.44
CA ALA A 35 -1.69 6.41 -3.22
C ALA A 35 -0.62 7.49 -3.43
N PHE A 36 -0.36 8.28 -2.39
CA PHE A 36 0.72 9.26 -2.35
C PHE A 36 1.51 9.17 -1.03
N HIS A 37 2.74 8.66 -1.11
CA HIS A 37 3.59 8.42 0.05
C HIS A 37 4.87 9.29 0.06
N GLY A 38 5.01 10.19 -0.91
CA GLY A 38 6.14 11.10 -1.01
C GLY A 38 6.88 11.08 -2.34
N ARG A 39 8.03 11.78 -2.37
CA ARG A 39 8.77 12.10 -3.60
C ARG A 39 10.28 11.77 -3.59
N THR A 40 10.84 11.26 -2.48
CA THR A 40 12.15 10.60 -2.53
C THR A 40 12.04 9.28 -3.27
N MET A 41 13.14 8.72 -3.79
CA MET A 41 13.07 7.57 -4.71
C MET A 41 12.39 6.32 -4.14
N GLY A 42 12.48 6.05 -2.83
CA GLY A 42 11.80 4.93 -2.17
C GLY A 42 10.31 5.22 -1.99
N ALA A 43 9.98 6.34 -1.36
CA ALA A 43 8.60 6.81 -1.19
C ALA A 43 7.85 6.98 -2.52
N LEU A 44 8.53 7.53 -3.54
CA LEU A 44 7.99 7.74 -4.88
C LEU A 44 7.72 6.41 -5.59
N ALA A 45 8.47 5.35 -5.27
CA ALA A 45 8.19 4.01 -5.77
C ALA A 45 6.79 3.55 -5.33
N LEU A 46 6.40 3.87 -4.09
CA LEU A 46 5.08 3.56 -3.51
C LEU A 46 3.99 4.50 -4.03
N THR A 47 4.28 5.78 -4.28
CA THR A 47 3.33 6.76 -4.83
C THR A 47 2.82 6.34 -6.21
N ALA A 48 1.52 6.12 -6.34
CA ALA A 48 0.83 5.77 -7.59
C ALA A 48 -0.44 6.60 -7.83
N SER A 49 -0.52 7.81 -7.28
CA SER A 49 -1.66 8.71 -7.44
C SER A 49 -1.83 9.21 -8.87
N LYS A 50 -0.75 9.69 -9.50
CA LYS A 50 -0.76 10.27 -10.85
C LYS A 50 0.53 9.97 -11.59
N THR A 51 0.43 9.72 -12.90
CA THR A 51 1.60 9.54 -13.78
C THR A 51 2.56 10.72 -13.71
N ALA A 52 2.06 11.94 -13.50
CA ALA A 52 2.88 13.15 -13.38
C ALA A 52 3.87 13.11 -12.21
N GLN A 53 3.53 12.43 -11.09
CA GLN A 53 4.47 12.29 -9.96
C GLN A 53 5.66 11.40 -10.34
N ARG A 54 5.45 10.41 -11.21
CA ARG A 54 6.41 9.34 -11.53
C ARG A 54 7.20 9.57 -12.82
N ARG A 55 6.61 10.27 -13.79
CA ARG A 55 7.15 10.39 -15.16
C ARG A 55 8.57 10.96 -15.15
N ARG A 56 9.50 10.26 -15.84
CA ARG A 56 10.94 10.61 -16.01
C ARG A 56 11.83 10.47 -14.77
N PHE A 57 11.35 9.90 -13.67
CA PHE A 57 12.18 9.64 -12.48
C PHE A 57 12.64 8.18 -12.33
N GLY A 58 12.15 7.27 -13.18
CA GLY A 58 12.54 5.86 -13.13
C GLY A 58 13.98 5.58 -13.60
N PRO A 59 14.56 4.41 -13.26
CA PRO A 59 13.93 3.30 -12.52
C PRO A 59 13.75 3.60 -11.03
N PHE A 60 12.70 3.06 -10.42
CA PHE A 60 12.38 3.25 -8.99
C PHE A 60 13.03 2.18 -8.12
N MET A 61 12.91 2.34 -6.79
CA MET A 61 13.28 1.29 -5.85
C MET A 61 12.57 -0.04 -6.21
N PRO A 62 13.31 -1.15 -6.36
CA PRO A 62 12.72 -2.45 -6.69
C PRO A 62 11.96 -3.05 -5.49
N GLY A 63 11.13 -4.05 -5.78
CA GLY A 63 10.34 -4.78 -4.77
C GLY A 63 9.11 -4.01 -4.30
N VAL A 64 8.49 -3.22 -5.18
CA VAL A 64 7.22 -2.55 -4.90
C VAL A 64 6.16 -3.06 -5.86
N PHE A 65 5.03 -3.50 -5.31
CA PHE A 65 3.85 -3.94 -6.04
C PHE A 65 2.67 -3.02 -5.72
N HIS A 66 1.77 -2.83 -6.69
CA HIS A 66 0.58 -2.00 -6.52
C HIS A 66 -0.70 -2.83 -6.66
N ALA A 67 -1.55 -2.78 -5.62
CA ALA A 67 -2.89 -3.35 -5.63
C ALA A 67 -3.97 -2.26 -5.86
N PRO A 68 -5.17 -2.59 -6.34
CA PRO A 68 -6.28 -1.65 -6.39
C PRO A 68 -6.73 -1.21 -4.98
N PHE A 69 -7.00 0.08 -4.79
CA PHE A 69 -7.69 0.58 -3.59
C PHE A 69 -9.20 0.39 -3.70
N ALA A 70 -9.91 0.37 -2.56
CA ALA A 70 -11.36 0.24 -2.48
C ALA A 70 -12.09 1.55 -2.84
N ASP A 71 -12.09 1.91 -4.13
CA ASP A 71 -13.00 2.91 -4.66
C ASP A 71 -14.37 2.28 -4.92
N CYS A 72 -15.24 2.26 -3.91
CA CYS A 72 -16.59 1.70 -4.04
C CYS A 72 -17.51 2.53 -4.96
N TYR A 73 -17.20 3.81 -5.19
CA TYR A 73 -17.97 4.63 -6.11
C TYR A 73 -17.66 4.28 -7.57
N ARG A 74 -16.40 3.92 -7.87
CA ARG A 74 -15.95 3.45 -9.20
C ARG A 74 -15.39 2.03 -9.11
N CYS A 75 -16.15 1.14 -8.48
CA CYS A 75 -15.72 -0.23 -8.25
C CYS A 75 -15.45 -0.94 -9.59
N ARG A 76 -14.20 -1.39 -9.80
CA ARG A 76 -13.80 -2.09 -11.04
C ARG A 76 -14.49 -3.44 -11.20
N LEU A 77 -14.92 -4.03 -10.10
CA LEU A 77 -15.66 -5.30 -10.09
C LEU A 77 -17.16 -5.09 -10.34
N GLY A 78 -17.63 -3.83 -10.47
CA GLY A 78 -19.04 -3.51 -10.65
C GLY A 78 -19.92 -3.76 -9.42
N LEU A 79 -19.31 -3.99 -8.26
CA LEU A 79 -20.00 -4.21 -6.99
C LEU A 79 -20.37 -2.88 -6.33
N THR A 80 -21.38 -2.93 -5.46
CA THR A 80 -21.84 -1.79 -4.65
C THR A 80 -21.38 -1.93 -3.20
N PRO A 81 -21.36 -0.86 -2.39
CA PRO A 81 -21.02 -0.95 -0.96
C PRO A 81 -21.78 -2.02 -0.18
N GLU A 82 -23.03 -2.30 -0.55
CA GLU A 82 -23.89 -3.29 0.10
C GLU A 82 -23.53 -4.73 -0.27
N THR A 83 -22.82 -4.92 -1.39
CA THR A 83 -22.51 -6.22 -1.99
C THR A 83 -21.00 -6.50 -2.06
N CYS A 84 -20.18 -5.58 -1.56
CA CYS A 84 -18.73 -5.62 -1.65
C CYS A 84 -18.14 -5.80 -0.24
N GLY A 85 -17.65 -6.99 0.06
CA GLY A 85 -16.90 -7.37 1.26
C GLY A 85 -15.40 -7.10 1.16
N ALA A 86 -14.99 -6.14 0.33
CA ALA A 86 -13.59 -5.83 -0.02
C ALA A 86 -12.91 -6.85 -0.94
N GLU A 87 -13.66 -7.40 -1.90
CA GLU A 87 -13.23 -8.34 -2.94
C GLU A 87 -12.07 -7.78 -3.78
N CYS A 88 -11.88 -6.45 -3.82
CA CYS A 88 -10.71 -5.87 -4.47
C CYS A 88 -9.37 -6.29 -3.83
N LEU A 89 -9.37 -6.75 -2.56
CA LEU A 89 -8.20 -7.32 -1.89
C LEU A 89 -7.85 -8.72 -2.39
N GLU A 90 -8.79 -9.46 -2.97
CA GLU A 90 -8.52 -10.79 -3.57
C GLU A 90 -7.45 -10.69 -4.67
N PHE A 91 -7.31 -9.52 -5.30
CA PHE A 91 -6.21 -9.24 -6.23
C PHE A 91 -4.82 -9.49 -5.61
N ILE A 92 -4.64 -9.22 -4.31
CA ILE A 92 -3.36 -9.48 -3.63
C ILE A 92 -3.09 -10.98 -3.61
N GLU A 93 -4.07 -11.80 -3.24
CA GLU A 93 -3.91 -13.25 -3.14
C GLU A 93 -3.85 -13.91 -4.52
N ASP A 94 -4.81 -13.60 -5.38
CA ASP A 94 -5.01 -14.27 -6.66
C ASP A 94 -4.03 -13.82 -7.74
N GLN A 95 -3.49 -12.59 -7.65
CA GLN A 95 -2.61 -12.04 -8.68
C GLN A 95 -1.20 -11.81 -8.15
N LEU A 96 -1.04 -11.07 -7.04
CA LEU A 96 0.30 -10.77 -6.54
C LEU A 96 0.97 -12.01 -5.94
N PHE A 97 0.29 -12.68 -4.99
CA PHE A 97 0.86 -13.83 -4.29
C PHE A 97 1.03 -15.05 -5.17
N LEU A 98 0.07 -15.29 -6.07
CA LEU A 98 0.13 -16.44 -6.96
C LEU A 98 1.19 -16.31 -8.06
N HIS A 99 1.49 -15.09 -8.53
CA HIS A 99 2.26 -14.92 -9.78
C HIS A 99 3.51 -14.05 -9.67
N LEU A 100 3.59 -13.13 -8.70
CA LEU A 100 4.61 -12.07 -8.72
C LEU A 100 5.50 -12.05 -7.49
N VAL A 101 4.99 -12.40 -6.31
CA VAL A 101 5.73 -12.32 -5.05
C VAL A 101 5.17 -13.28 -4.00
N ALA A 102 6.00 -14.09 -3.37
CA ALA A 102 5.51 -14.98 -2.31
C ALA A 102 5.12 -14.15 -1.05
N PRO A 103 4.02 -14.50 -0.34
CA PRO A 103 3.58 -13.74 0.84
C PRO A 103 4.66 -13.60 1.93
N ASP A 104 5.51 -14.62 2.09
CA ASP A 104 6.62 -14.67 3.04
C ASP A 104 7.85 -13.86 2.58
N GLU A 105 7.84 -13.27 1.39
CA GLU A 105 8.81 -12.29 0.92
C GLU A 105 8.30 -10.85 0.99
N VAL A 106 7.10 -10.61 1.54
CA VAL A 106 6.50 -9.27 1.70
C VAL A 106 6.69 -8.77 3.12
N ALA A 107 7.40 -7.65 3.26
CA ALA A 107 7.68 -7.00 4.54
C ALA A 107 6.48 -6.23 5.07
N ALA A 108 5.84 -5.43 4.21
CA ALA A 108 4.74 -4.56 4.62
C ALA A 108 3.74 -4.31 3.50
N VAL A 109 2.49 -4.05 3.91
CA VAL A 109 1.50 -3.33 3.12
C VAL A 109 1.35 -1.93 3.69
N ILE A 110 1.44 -0.91 2.84
CA ILE A 110 1.29 0.51 3.21
C ILE A 110 -0.03 1.01 2.62
N VAL A 111 -0.87 1.60 3.47
CA VAL A 111 -2.22 2.06 3.12
C VAL A 111 -2.50 3.44 3.71
N GLU A 112 -3.24 4.26 2.97
CA GLU A 112 -3.89 5.48 3.50
C GLU A 112 -5.34 5.09 3.89
N PRO A 113 -5.81 5.35 5.13
CA PRO A 113 -7.21 5.12 5.51
C PRO A 113 -8.16 5.97 4.66
N ILE A 114 -7.68 7.15 4.26
CA ILE A 114 -8.34 8.05 3.32
C ILE A 114 -7.32 8.50 2.28
N GLN A 115 -7.46 8.04 1.04
CA GLN A 115 -6.57 8.49 -0.04
C GLN A 115 -6.84 9.96 -0.39
N GLY A 116 -5.89 10.83 -0.11
CA GLY A 116 -6.00 12.26 -0.42
C GLY A 116 -5.87 12.53 -1.93
N GLU A 117 -4.66 12.34 -2.47
CA GLU A 117 -4.35 12.55 -3.90
C GLU A 117 -5.08 11.55 -4.82
N GLY A 118 -5.51 10.41 -4.28
CA GLY A 118 -6.31 9.39 -4.97
C GLY A 118 -7.75 9.83 -5.25
N GLY A 119 -8.21 10.94 -4.65
CA GLY A 119 -9.52 11.54 -4.92
C GLY A 119 -10.43 11.66 -3.71
N TYR A 120 -9.86 11.81 -2.50
CA TYR A 120 -10.62 11.87 -1.23
C TYR A 120 -11.47 10.61 -1.01
N LEU A 121 -10.86 9.45 -1.22
CA LEU A 121 -11.51 8.15 -1.10
C LEU A 121 -11.34 7.61 0.30
N VAL A 122 -12.44 7.49 1.05
CA VAL A 122 -12.46 6.85 2.37
C VAL A 122 -12.48 5.34 2.19
N ALA A 123 -11.52 4.63 2.80
CA ALA A 123 -11.53 3.18 2.82
C ALA A 123 -12.78 2.68 3.57
N PRO A 124 -13.55 1.71 3.02
CA PRO A 124 -14.57 1.03 3.79
C PRO A 124 -13.97 0.32 5.00
N ASP A 125 -14.66 0.32 6.15
CA ASP A 125 -14.18 -0.36 7.36
C ASP A 125 -13.84 -1.83 7.10
N GLN A 126 -14.67 -2.52 6.31
CA GLN A 126 -14.47 -3.92 5.94
C GLN A 126 -13.17 -4.13 5.15
N PHE A 127 -12.78 -3.17 4.30
CA PHE A 127 -11.52 -3.23 3.57
C PHE A 127 -10.31 -3.18 4.52
N LEU A 128 -10.31 -2.25 5.48
CA LEU A 128 -9.22 -2.16 6.45
C LEU A 128 -9.16 -3.38 7.38
N GLN A 129 -10.32 -3.90 7.80
CA GLN A 129 -10.41 -5.12 8.62
C GLN A 129 -9.85 -6.33 7.87
N ARG A 130 -10.30 -6.57 6.63
CA ARG A 130 -9.81 -7.67 5.78
C ARG A 130 -8.33 -7.53 5.45
N LEU A 131 -7.85 -6.31 5.22
CA LEU A 131 -6.42 -6.06 5.02
C LEU A 131 -5.60 -6.39 6.27
N ARG A 132 -6.10 -6.09 7.47
CA ARG A 132 -5.47 -6.49 8.73
C ARG A 132 -5.46 -8.00 8.90
N GLU A 133 -6.55 -8.70 8.56
CA GLU A 133 -6.60 -10.17 8.59
C GLU A 133 -5.57 -10.79 7.65
N LEU A 134 -5.52 -10.34 6.40
CA LEU A 134 -4.57 -10.81 5.38
C LEU A 134 -3.13 -10.60 5.85
N THR A 135 -2.80 -9.39 6.28
CA THR A 135 -1.43 -9.08 6.74
C THR A 135 -1.03 -9.89 7.97
N SER A 136 -1.95 -10.07 8.93
CA SER A 136 -1.71 -10.91 10.11
C SER A 136 -1.47 -12.38 9.75
N THR A 137 -2.24 -12.91 8.79
CA THR A 137 -2.15 -14.31 8.35
C THR A 137 -0.77 -14.65 7.79
N HIS A 138 -0.15 -13.71 7.07
CA HIS A 138 1.16 -13.92 6.42
C HIS A 138 2.34 -13.31 7.20
N GLY A 139 2.10 -12.75 8.39
CA GLY A 139 3.13 -12.06 9.18
C GLY A 139 3.69 -10.81 8.48
N ILE A 140 2.87 -10.17 7.64
CA ILE A 140 3.20 -8.93 6.93
C ILE A 140 2.86 -7.75 7.86
N LEU A 141 3.73 -6.73 7.91
CA LEU A 141 3.42 -5.52 8.66
C LEU A 141 2.34 -4.72 7.94
N LEU A 142 1.38 -4.19 8.70
CA LEU A 142 0.44 -3.19 8.19
C LEU A 142 0.94 -1.82 8.62
N VAL A 143 1.13 -0.94 7.65
CA VAL A 143 1.58 0.44 7.86
C VAL A 143 0.46 1.36 7.46
N ASP A 144 0.07 2.20 8.40
CA ASP A 144 -0.94 3.24 8.24
C ASP A 144 -0.25 4.58 7.95
N ASP A 145 -0.49 5.15 6.77
CA ASP A 145 0.01 6.47 6.38
C ASP A 145 -1.03 7.55 6.67
N GLU A 146 -0.81 8.26 7.78
CA GLU A 146 -1.72 9.25 8.38
C GLU A 146 -1.20 10.70 8.24
N VAL A 147 -0.41 10.96 7.19
CA VAL A 147 0.16 12.30 6.90
C VAL A 147 -0.90 13.35 6.63
#